data_AF-A0A1D7XQY8-F1
#
_entry.id   AF-A0A1D7XQY8-F1
#
_cell.length_a   1.000
_cell.length_b   1.000
_cell.length_c   1.000
_cell.angle_alpha   90.00
_cell.angle_beta   90.00
_cell.angle_gamma   90.00
#
_symmetry.space_group_name_H-M   'P 1'
#
loop_
_entity.id
_entity.type
_entity.pdbx_description
1 polymer ?
#
loop_
_entity_poly.entity_id
_entity_poly.type
_entity_poly.pdbx_seq_one_letter_code
_entity_poly.pdbx_strand_id
1 'polypeptide(L)'
;MIKGLLILSLVFVVIAMLHFFSLRVMRVSDEKKKKIGKIFWYLYGFLFAISGFINMLPFEQIKPFAFIQFLCGILVLVLHYLGKIEIKNPT
;
A
#
# COMPACT_ATOMS: atom_id res chain seq x y z
N MET A 1 -17.67 13.73 -17.02
CA MET A 1 -16.27 13.62 -17.50
C MET A 1 -15.25 14.12 -16.46
N ILE A 2 -15.43 15.28 -15.84
CA ILE A 2 -14.47 15.86 -14.87
C ILE A 2 -14.20 14.97 -13.64
N LYS A 3 -15.22 14.31 -13.08
CA LYS A 3 -15.07 13.44 -11.90
C LYS A 3 -14.12 12.25 -12.16
N GLY A 4 -14.22 11.62 -13.34
CA GLY A 4 -13.33 10.51 -13.71
C GLY A 4 -11.87 10.96 -13.88
N LEU A 5 -11.66 12.15 -14.43
CA LEU A 5 -10.33 12.73 -14.59
C LEU A 5 -9.69 13.07 -13.23
N LEU A 6 -10.47 13.60 -12.28
CA LEU A 6 -10.00 13.88 -10.92
C LEU A 6 -9.60 12.61 -10.18
N ILE A 7 -10.38 11.53 -10.30
CA ILE A 7 -10.07 10.23 -9.71
C ILE A 7 -8.79 9.65 -10.33
N LEU A 8 -8.66 9.70 -11.66
CA LEU A 8 -7.46 9.24 -12.35
C LEU A 8 -6.22 10.03 -11.91
N SER A 9 -6.32 11.35 -11.82
CA SER A 9 -5.22 12.22 -11.39
C SER A 9 -4.81 11.93 -9.95
N LEU A 10 -5.78 11.77 -9.04
CA LEU A 10 -5.51 11.40 -7.64
C LEU A 10 -4.78 10.05 -7.54
N VAL A 11 -5.24 9.05 -8.28
CA VAL A 11 -4.59 7.72 -8.32
C VAL A 11 -3.15 7.85 -8.83
N PHE A 12 -2.91 8.64 -9.87
CA PHE A 12 -1.57 8.89 -10.41
C PHE A 12 -0.64 9.54 -9.37
N VAL A 13 -1.13 10.54 -8.63
CA VAL A 13 -0.35 11.21 -7.57
C VAL A 13 0.01 10.22 -6.45
N VAL A 14 -0.95 9.40 -6.02
CA VAL A 14 -0.71 8.39 -4.99
C VAL A 14 0.35 7.38 -5.47
N ILE A 15 0.22 6.85 -6.68
CA ILE A 15 1.19 5.88 -7.25
C ILE A 15 2.57 6.52 -7.39
N ALA A 16 2.65 7.75 -7.88
CA ALA A 16 3.91 8.48 -8.04
C ALA A 16 4.61 8.72 -6.70
N MET A 17 3.87 9.14 -5.67
CA MET A 17 4.39 9.26 -4.31
C MET A 17 4.93 7.92 -3.81
N LEU A 18 4.19 6.85 -4.05
CA LEU A 18 4.54 5.50 -3.61
C LEU A 18 5.84 5.00 -4.27
N HIS A 19 5.96 5.20 -5.59
CA HIS A 19 7.19 4.90 -6.32
C HIS A 19 8.37 5.75 -5.86
N PHE A 20 8.14 7.05 -5.62
CA PHE A 20 9.16 7.94 -5.10
C PHE A 20 9.66 7.51 -3.72
N PHE A 21 8.76 7.13 -2.81
CA PHE A 21 9.13 6.58 -1.52
C PHE A 21 9.87 5.24 -1.66
N SER A 22 9.45 4.35 -2.55
CA SER A 22 10.14 3.08 -2.83
C SER A 22 11.59 3.30 -3.30
N LEU A 23 11.79 4.19 -4.28
CA LEU A 23 13.12 4.57 -4.77
C LEU A 23 13.97 5.24 -3.67
N ARG A 24 13.34 6.04 -2.82
CA ARG A 24 14.03 6.70 -1.71
C ARG A 24 14.49 5.71 -0.66
N VAL A 25 13.68 4.69 -0.33
CA VAL A 25 14.05 3.59 0.56
C VAL A 25 15.23 2.80 0.01
N MET A 26 15.30 2.58 -1.31
CA MET A 26 16.45 1.90 -1.95
C MET A 26 17.78 2.65 -1.81
N ARG A 27 17.77 3.99 -1.69
CA ARG A 27 18.98 4.83 -1.59
C ARG A 27 19.49 5.05 -0.16
N VAL A 28 18.79 4.59 0.88
CA VAL A 28 19.22 4.80 2.28
C VAL A 28 20.13 3.65 2.74
N SER A 29 21.13 3.96 3.56
CA SER A 29 22.00 2.99 4.26
C SER A 29 21.20 1.84 4.90
N ASP A 30 21.70 0.60 4.83
CA ASP A 30 20.98 -0.62 5.19
C ASP A 30 20.34 -0.61 6.59
N GLU A 31 20.98 0.05 7.55
CA GLU A 31 20.48 0.15 8.93
C GLU A 31 19.20 0.99 9.04
N LYS A 32 19.11 2.07 8.25
CA LYS A 32 17.92 2.93 8.18
C LYS A 32 16.88 2.38 7.20
N LYS A 33 17.33 1.63 6.20
CA LYS A 33 16.48 0.98 5.19
C LYS A 33 15.50 -0.01 5.80
N LYS A 34 15.91 -0.80 6.81
CA LYS A 34 15.00 -1.70 7.54
C LYS A 34 13.88 -0.94 8.26
N LYS A 35 14.24 0.13 8.99
CA LYS A 35 13.28 0.90 9.79
C LYS A 35 12.28 1.67 8.91
N ILE A 36 12.78 2.34 7.87
CA ILE A 36 11.94 3.09 6.91
C ILE A 36 11.13 2.14 6.02
N GLY A 37 11.71 1.01 5.59
CA GLY A 37 11.01 -0.02 4.83
C GLY A 37 9.82 -0.60 5.60
N LYS A 38 9.96 -0.82 6.91
CA LYS A 38 8.86 -1.29 7.77
C LYS A 38 7.69 -0.29 7.76
N ILE A 39 8.00 1.00 7.98
CA ILE A 39 6.98 2.07 7.96
C ILE A 39 6.33 2.18 6.58
N PHE A 40 7.12 2.07 5.51
CA PHE A 40 6.62 2.12 4.14
C PHE A 40 5.61 1.01 3.84
N TRP A 41 5.91 -0.23 4.20
CA TRP A 41 4.99 -1.36 3.98
C TRP A 41 3.70 -1.27 4.80
N TYR A 42 3.79 -0.77 6.05
CA TYR A 42 2.59 -0.49 6.85
C TYR A 42 1.72 0.59 6.20
N LEU A 43 2.33 1.69 5.75
CA LEU A 43 1.62 2.76 5.06
C LEU A 43 1.01 2.26 3.74
N TYR A 44 1.75 1.42 3.01
CA TYR A 44 1.31 0.81 1.76
C TYR A 44 0.08 -0.06 1.96
N GLY A 45 0.16 -1.04 2.88
CA GLY A 45 -0.95 -1.94 3.18
C GLY A 45 -2.19 -1.19 3.68
N PHE A 46 -1.99 -0.16 4.51
CA PHE A 46 -3.07 0.68 5.02
C PHE A 46 -3.77 1.48 3.91
N LEU A 47 -3.01 2.15 3.04
CA LEU A 47 -3.58 2.86 1.89
C LEU A 47 -4.31 1.92 0.94
N PHE A 48 -3.76 0.72 0.71
CA PHE A 48 -4.35 -0.27 -0.17
C PHE A 48 -5.67 -0.81 0.39
N ALA A 49 -5.71 -1.09 1.69
CA ALA A 49 -6.92 -1.51 2.40
C ALA A 49 -7.98 -0.41 2.40
N ILE A 50 -7.66 0.82 2.79
CA ILE A 50 -8.62 1.93 2.78
C ILE A 50 -9.15 2.20 1.37
N SER A 51 -8.27 2.21 0.37
CA SER A 51 -8.69 2.42 -1.02
C SER A 51 -9.61 1.30 -1.51
N GLY A 52 -9.31 0.03 -1.19
CA GLY A 52 -10.18 -1.10 -1.50
C GLY A 52 -11.55 -0.99 -0.80
N PHE A 53 -11.54 -0.62 0.48
CA PHE A 53 -12.75 -0.44 1.29
C PHE A 53 -13.65 0.68 0.75
N ILE A 54 -13.07 1.86 0.45
CA ILE A 54 -13.81 2.99 -0.12
C ILE A 54 -14.38 2.63 -1.50
N ASN A 55 -13.61 1.91 -2.33
CA ASN A 55 -14.09 1.49 -3.65
C ASN A 55 -15.20 0.44 -3.59
N MET A 56 -15.32 -0.27 -2.47
CA MET A 56 -16.39 -1.23 -2.19
C MET A 56 -17.72 -0.54 -1.84
N LEU A 57 -17.71 0.76 -1.51
CA LEU A 57 -18.91 1.54 -1.23
C LEU A 57 -19.50 2.15 -2.52
N PRO A 58 -20.84 2.21 -2.67
CA PRO A 58 -21.88 1.53 -1.88
C PRO A 58 -21.93 0.02 -2.19
N PHE A 59 -22.23 -0.80 -1.18
CA PHE A 59 -22.21 -2.28 -1.25
C PHE A 59 -23.27 -2.90 -2.18
N GLU A 60 -24.07 -2.09 -2.88
CA GLU A 60 -25.10 -2.56 -3.82
C GLU A 60 -24.52 -3.36 -4.99
N GLN A 61 -23.27 -3.06 -5.38
CA GLN A 61 -22.55 -3.81 -6.40
C GLN A 61 -21.21 -4.27 -5.81
N ILE A 62 -21.11 -5.55 -5.52
CA ILE A 62 -19.83 -6.15 -5.10
C ILE A 62 -18.87 -6.04 -6.29
N LYS A 63 -17.91 -5.13 -6.19
CA LYS A 63 -16.82 -4.99 -7.16
C LYS A 63 -15.71 -5.97 -6.77
N PRO A 64 -15.54 -7.11 -7.47
CA PRO A 64 -14.57 -8.13 -7.08
C PRO A 64 -13.13 -7.59 -7.04
N PHE A 65 -12.80 -6.63 -7.92
CA PHE A 65 -11.49 -5.97 -7.90
C PHE A 65 -11.26 -5.17 -6.62
N ALA A 66 -12.27 -4.42 -6.14
CA ALA A 66 -12.16 -3.65 -4.90
C ALA A 66 -12.02 -4.57 -3.68
N PHE A 67 -12.73 -5.71 -3.69
CA PHE A 67 -12.62 -6.73 -2.64
C PHE A 67 -11.23 -7.37 -2.59
N ILE A 68 -10.68 -7.78 -3.74
CA ILE A 68 -9.31 -8.32 -3.83
C ILE A 68 -8.29 -7.27 -3.37
N GLN A 69 -8.47 -6.01 -3.77
CA GLN A 69 -7.61 -4.90 -3.34
C GLN A 69 -7.63 -4.72 -1.82
N PHE A 70 -8.83 -4.73 -1.21
CA PHE A 70 -8.98 -4.68 0.24
C PHE A 70 -8.29 -5.86 0.93
N LEU A 71 -8.55 -7.09 0.47
CA LEU A 71 -7.97 -8.31 1.02
C LEU A 71 -6.44 -8.29 0.97
N CYS A 72 -5.88 -7.84 -0.15
CA CYS A 72 -4.44 -7.74 -0.34
C CYS A 72 -3.82 -6.69 0.60
N GLY A 73 -4.49 -5.54 0.82
CA GLY A 73 -4.03 -4.52 1.76
C GLY A 73 -3.98 -5.04 3.21
N ILE A 74 -5.04 -5.76 3.62
CA ILE A 74 -5.09 -6.44 4.92
C ILE A 74 -3.99 -7.50 5.02
N LEU A 75 -3.79 -8.31 3.99
CA LEU A 75 -2.81 -9.39 3.98
C LEU A 75 -1.38 -8.84 4.11
N VAL A 76 -1.06 -7.74 3.44
CA VAL A 76 0.22 -7.02 3.59
C VAL A 76 0.39 -6.53 5.02
N LEU A 77 -0.62 -5.88 5.61
CA LEU A 77 -0.57 -5.41 7.01
C LEU A 77 -0.35 -6.56 7.98
N VAL A 78 -1.08 -7.66 7.83
CA VAL A 78 -1.00 -8.84 8.69
C VAL A 78 0.38 -9.50 8.58
N LEU A 79 0.88 -9.74 7.37
CA LEU A 79 2.23 -10.30 7.19
C LEU A 79 3.33 -9.41 7.78
N HIS A 80 3.16 -8.08 7.69
CA HIS A 80 4.10 -7.14 8.29
C HIS A 80 3.99 -7.05 9.81
N TYR A 81 2.79 -7.24 10.37
CA TYR A 81 2.53 -7.29 11.81
C TYR A 81 3.08 -8.57 12.44
N LEU A 82 2.90 -9.71 11.79
CA LEU A 82 3.46 -11.00 12.20
C LEU A 82 4.99 -11.06 12.12
N GLY A 83 5.66 -10.03 11.59
CA GLY A 83 7.11 -10.02 11.40
C GLY A 83 7.60 -11.09 10.42
N LYS A 84 6.71 -11.75 9.65
CA LYS A 84 7.09 -12.76 8.66
C LYS A 84 7.86 -12.18 7.47
N ILE A 85 7.68 -10.89 7.20
CA ILE A 85 8.44 -10.14 6.17
C ILE A 85 9.68 -9.47 6.79
N GLU A 86 9.86 -9.56 8.11
CA GLU A 86 11.07 -9.10 8.76
C GLU A 86 12.18 -10.08 8.40
N ILE A 87 13.05 -9.69 7.45
CA ILE A 87 14.21 -10.47 7.05
C ILE A 87 15.01 -10.74 8.32
N LYS A 88 14.86 -11.96 8.85
CA LYS A 88 15.67 -12.52 9.92
C LYS A 88 17.10 -12.29 9.49
N ASN A 89 17.85 -11.50 10.26
CA ASN A 89 19.25 -11.26 9.98
C ASN A 89 19.91 -12.63 9.71
N PRO A 90 20.56 -12.83 8.56
CA PRO A 90 21.57 -13.87 8.50
C PRO A 90 22.70 -13.38 9.41
N THR A 91 22.64 -13.81 10.68
CA THR A 91 23.84 -13.92 11.50
C THR A 91 24.77 -14.93 10.89
#